data_AF-A0A6B1HAL2-F1
#
_entry.id   AF-A0A6B1HAL2-F1
#
_cell.length_a   1.000
_cell.length_b   1.000
_cell.length_c   1.000
_cell.angle_alpha   90.00
_cell.angle_beta   90.00
_cell.angle_gamma   90.00
#
_symmetry.space_group_name_H-M   'P 1'
#
loop_
_entity.id
_entity.type
_entity.pdbx_description
1 polymer ?
#
loop_
_entity_poly.entity_id
_entity_poly.type
_entity_poly.pdbx_seq_one_letter_code
_entity_poly.pdbx_strand_id
1 'polypeptide(L)'
;MSRGGGWIVVGWVLVGPVSLGGCSGSETAWFSEEAHERGIDFVHHSGFDGRPMMPEMMGGGVALADLDGDGDLDAYLVQSGRVDKTLAAEFSANRLYMNRGNGYFDEVEDAAGAGDRGYGMGVAAGDYDNDGDIDLTVFNLDRQTD
;
A
#
# COMPACT_ATOMS: atom_id res chain seq x y z
N MET A 1 -53.27 -9.41 43.71
CA MET A 1 -52.07 -9.61 42.87
C MET A 1 -51.05 -8.55 43.30
N SER A 2 -50.19 -8.77 44.31
CA SER A 2 -48.84 -9.40 44.23
C SER A 2 -48.02 -8.80 43.08
N ARG A 3 -46.85 -8.14 43.21
CA ARG A 3 -45.84 -8.00 44.28
C ARG A 3 -44.89 -6.83 43.92
N GLY A 4 -44.31 -6.15 44.94
CA GLY A 4 -42.95 -5.60 45.03
C GLY A 4 -42.60 -4.39 44.13
N GLY A 5 -41.81 -3.40 44.53
CA GLY A 5 -41.04 -3.11 45.73
C GLY A 5 -40.31 -1.78 45.45
N GLY A 6 -40.28 -0.85 46.40
CA GLY A 6 -39.85 0.53 46.16
C GLY A 6 -38.34 0.70 46.01
N TRP A 7 -37.94 1.82 45.41
CA TRP A 7 -36.69 2.50 45.72
C TRP A 7 -36.88 4.02 45.73
N ILE A 8 -36.29 4.62 46.76
CA ILE A 8 -36.21 6.05 47.04
C ILE A 8 -35.25 6.68 46.02
N VAL A 9 -35.68 7.71 45.29
CA VAL A 9 -34.74 8.58 44.56
C VAL A 9 -34.52 9.81 45.42
N VAL A 10 -33.37 9.83 46.11
CA VAL A 10 -32.84 11.04 46.75
C VAL A 10 -32.37 11.95 45.62
N GLY A 11 -32.91 13.17 45.59
CA GLY A 11 -32.53 14.17 44.61
C GLY A 11 -31.11 14.69 44.81
N TRP A 12 -30.47 15.00 43.69
CA TRP A 12 -29.48 16.06 43.58
C TRP A 12 -29.67 16.71 42.21
N VAL A 13 -30.01 18.00 42.21
CA VAL A 13 -29.83 18.87 41.03
C VAL A 13 -28.36 19.27 41.02
N LEU A 14 -27.58 18.66 40.14
CA LEU A 14 -26.27 19.19 39.75
C LEU A 14 -26.48 20.04 38.49
N VAL A 15 -26.38 21.36 38.66
CA VAL A 15 -26.19 22.28 37.54
C VAL A 15 -24.72 22.17 37.13
N GLY A 16 -24.44 21.29 36.16
CA GLY A 16 -23.17 21.22 35.46
C GLY A 16 -23.24 22.00 34.14
N PRO A 17 -22.11 22.52 33.61
CA PRO A 17 -22.09 23.29 32.38
C PRO A 17 -22.57 22.44 31.19
N VAL A 18 -23.35 23.06 30.31
CA VAL A 18 -23.74 22.50 29.02
C VAL A 18 -22.47 22.17 28.23
N SER A 19 -22.17 20.88 28.10
CA SER A 19 -21.27 20.41 27.05
C SER A 19 -22.10 20.23 25.80
N LEU A 20 -21.68 20.86 24.71
CA LEU A 20 -22.16 20.56 23.36
C LEU A 20 -21.91 19.07 23.14
N GLY A 21 -22.98 18.28 23.12
CA GLY A 21 -22.93 16.89 22.67
C GLY A 21 -22.49 16.88 21.21
N GLY A 22 -21.19 16.70 20.99
CA GLY A 22 -20.68 16.27 19.69
C GLY A 22 -21.29 14.90 19.39
N CYS A 23 -21.78 14.74 18.16
CA CYS A 23 -22.28 13.47 17.67
C CYS A 23 -21.19 12.39 17.89
N SER A 24 -21.39 11.47 18.83
CA SER A 24 -20.59 10.25 18.90
C SER A 24 -21.07 9.30 17.81
N GLY A 25 -20.76 9.65 16.56
CA GLY A 25 -20.69 8.68 15.49
C GLY A 25 -19.49 7.80 15.81
N SER A 26 -19.73 6.60 16.34
CA SER A 26 -18.78 5.51 16.22
C SER A 26 -18.74 5.14 14.74
N GLU A 27 -18.01 5.91 13.94
CA GLU A 27 -17.62 5.48 12.61
C GLU A 27 -16.52 4.45 12.81
N THR A 28 -16.93 3.20 13.04
CA THR A 28 -16.01 2.07 12.88
C THR A 28 -15.54 2.13 11.43
N ALA A 29 -14.28 2.47 11.21
CA ALA A 29 -13.70 2.50 9.88
C ALA A 29 -13.94 1.12 9.23
N TRP A 30 -14.48 1.11 8.00
CA TRP A 30 -14.70 -0.14 7.26
C TRP A 30 -13.40 -0.80 6.80
N PHE A 31 -12.29 -0.06 6.85
CA PHE A 31 -10.94 -0.51 6.50
C PHE A 31 -9.91 0.09 7.47
N SER A 32 -8.90 -0.70 7.82
CA SER A 32 -7.68 -0.26 8.51
C SER A 32 -6.52 -0.20 7.50
N GLU A 33 -5.70 0.84 7.61
CA GLU A 33 -4.39 0.90 6.94
C GLU A 33 -3.38 0.29 7.89
N GLU A 34 -2.65 -0.74 7.43
CA GLU A 34 -1.70 -1.51 8.25
C GLU A 34 -0.36 -1.74 7.51
N ALA A 35 -0.16 -1.13 6.33
CA ALA A 35 0.99 -1.42 5.48
C ALA A 35 2.28 -1.06 6.22
N HIS A 36 2.35 0.14 6.81
CA HIS A 36 3.52 0.58 7.57
C HIS A 36 3.79 -0.33 8.78
N GLU A 37 2.75 -0.72 9.53
CA GLU A 37 2.88 -1.61 10.69
C GLU A 37 3.35 -3.02 10.28
N ARG A 38 3.04 -3.44 9.06
CA ARG A 38 3.44 -4.73 8.47
C ARG A 38 4.75 -4.65 7.69
N GLY A 39 5.45 -3.51 7.69
CA GLY A 39 6.77 -3.36 7.05
C GLY A 39 6.74 -2.96 5.58
N ILE A 40 5.56 -2.61 5.03
CA ILE A 40 5.41 -2.05 3.69
C ILE A 40 5.37 -0.52 3.79
N ASP A 41 6.49 0.13 3.49
CA ASP A 41 6.59 1.59 3.42
C ASP A 41 6.79 2.06 1.98
N PHE A 42 5.70 2.04 1.21
CA PHE A 42 5.71 2.39 -0.21
C PHE A 42 4.69 3.48 -0.52
N VAL A 43 5.17 4.52 -1.20
CA VAL A 43 4.34 5.57 -1.78
C VAL A 43 4.54 5.56 -3.29
N HIS A 44 3.45 5.39 -4.02
CA HIS A 44 3.50 5.47 -5.48
C HIS A 44 3.59 6.93 -5.94
N HIS A 45 4.60 7.21 -6.76
CA HIS A 45 4.82 8.51 -7.38
C HIS A 45 4.53 8.39 -8.87
N SER A 46 3.42 8.97 -9.31
CA SER A 46 2.97 8.94 -10.71
C SER A 46 3.81 9.80 -11.67
N GLY A 47 4.77 10.58 -11.14
CA GLY A 47 5.59 11.48 -11.96
C GLY A 47 4.99 12.83 -12.28
N PHE A 48 3.85 13.17 -11.66
CA PHE A 48 3.18 14.46 -11.87
C PHE A 48 4.08 15.64 -11.47
N ASP A 49 4.36 16.53 -12.42
CA ASP A 49 5.20 17.71 -12.23
C ASP A 49 4.46 19.06 -12.42
N GLY A 50 3.11 19.01 -12.46
CA GLY A 50 2.27 20.16 -12.75
C GLY A 50 1.84 20.29 -14.21
N ARG A 51 2.36 19.44 -15.11
CA ARG A 51 1.92 19.34 -16.50
C ARG A 51 1.29 17.97 -16.73
N PRO A 52 0.04 17.88 -17.23
CA PRO A 52 -0.56 16.59 -17.54
C PRO A 52 0.10 15.98 -18.77
N MET A 53 0.80 14.87 -18.59
CA MET A 53 1.31 13.98 -19.64
C MET A 53 0.46 12.71 -19.73
N MET A 54 0.25 12.21 -20.96
CA MET A 54 -0.58 11.02 -21.18
C MET A 54 -0.14 9.75 -20.42
N PRO A 55 1.17 9.46 -20.20
CA PRO A 55 1.60 8.28 -19.44
C PRO A 55 1.19 8.27 -17.96
N GLU A 56 0.84 9.41 -17.39
CA GLU A 56 0.48 9.55 -15.96
C GLU A 56 -0.90 8.97 -15.64
N MET A 57 -1.71 8.69 -16.67
CA MET A 57 -2.99 7.98 -16.52
C MET A 57 -2.80 6.47 -16.28
N MET A 58 -1.61 5.94 -16.55
CA MET A 58 -1.23 4.58 -16.20
C MET A 58 -0.72 4.59 -14.75
N GLY A 59 -1.45 3.95 -13.84
CA GLY A 59 -0.95 3.72 -12.49
C GLY A 59 0.23 2.74 -12.51
N GLY A 60 0.93 2.63 -11.37
CA GLY A 60 1.86 1.54 -11.16
C GLY A 60 1.18 0.17 -11.17
N GLY A 61 1.94 -0.85 -10.79
CA GLY A 61 1.46 -2.22 -10.65
C GLY A 61 1.92 -2.83 -9.34
N VAL A 62 1.20 -3.86 -8.91
CA VAL A 62 1.62 -4.74 -7.81
C VAL A 62 1.55 -6.18 -8.31
N ALA A 63 2.56 -6.97 -7.97
CA ALA A 63 2.53 -8.42 -8.11
C ALA A 63 2.65 -9.06 -6.72
N LEU A 64 1.86 -10.11 -6.50
CA LEU A 64 2.00 -10.99 -5.36
C LEU A 64 2.39 -12.38 -5.88
N ALA A 65 3.54 -12.89 -5.46
CA ALA A 65 4.08 -14.16 -5.90
C ALA A 65 5.06 -14.71 -4.85
N ASP A 66 5.20 -16.03 -4.80
CA ASP A 66 6.23 -16.70 -4.00
C ASP A 66 7.55 -16.64 -4.79
N LEU A 67 8.44 -15.71 -4.41
CA LEU A 67 9.65 -15.39 -5.18
C LEU A 67 10.89 -16.11 -4.65
N ASP A 68 10.86 -16.59 -3.41
CA ASP A 68 11.95 -17.37 -2.81
C ASP A 68 11.63 -18.86 -2.61
N GLY A 69 10.40 -19.27 -2.92
CA GLY A 69 9.95 -20.66 -2.89
C GLY A 69 9.63 -21.17 -1.49
N ASP A 70 9.42 -20.28 -0.52
CA ASP A 70 9.11 -20.66 0.86
C ASP A 70 7.62 -20.97 1.10
N GLY A 71 6.78 -20.70 0.10
CA GLY A 71 5.34 -20.97 0.10
C GLY A 71 4.49 -19.80 0.60
N ASP A 72 5.10 -18.67 0.96
CA ASP A 72 4.43 -17.43 1.29
C ASP A 72 4.48 -16.44 0.11
N LEU A 73 3.44 -15.60 -0.02
CA LEU A 73 3.42 -14.60 -1.10
C LEU A 73 4.24 -13.38 -0.70
N ASP A 74 5.20 -13.03 -1.54
CA ASP A 74 5.96 -11.79 -1.52
C ASP A 74 5.26 -10.70 -2.33
N ALA A 75 5.67 -9.45 -2.14
CA ALA A 75 5.07 -8.30 -2.80
C ALA A 75 6.10 -7.50 -3.60
N TYR A 76 5.83 -7.31 -4.89
CA TYR A 76 6.61 -6.45 -5.77
C TYR A 76 5.78 -5.24 -6.21
N LEU A 77 6.25 -4.03 -5.89
CA LEU A 77 5.54 -2.78 -6.14
C LEU A 77 6.30 -1.94 -7.17
N VAL A 78 5.60 -1.62 -8.26
CA VAL A 78 6.15 -0.87 -9.38
C VAL A 78 5.98 0.63 -9.18
N GLN A 79 7.05 1.34 -9.49
CA GLN A 79 7.16 2.78 -9.41
C GLN A 79 7.20 3.39 -10.81
N SER A 80 6.55 4.53 -10.99
CA SER A 80 6.54 5.25 -12.28
C SER A 80 7.62 6.34 -12.31
N GLY A 81 8.01 6.92 -11.19
CA GLY A 81 9.12 7.90 -11.18
C GLY A 81 8.81 9.12 -12.07
N ARG A 82 9.79 9.66 -12.81
CA ARG A 82 9.57 10.81 -13.72
C ARG A 82 9.59 10.39 -15.19
N VAL A 83 8.67 10.96 -15.98
CA VAL A 83 8.65 10.78 -17.44
C VAL A 83 9.88 11.44 -18.09
N ASP A 84 10.37 12.56 -17.53
CA ASP A 84 11.59 13.22 -17.97
C ASP A 84 12.83 12.57 -17.34
N LYS A 85 13.51 11.72 -18.12
CA LYS A 85 14.72 10.99 -17.72
C LYS A 85 15.99 11.87 -17.64
N THR A 86 15.91 13.18 -17.93
CA THR A 86 17.08 14.09 -17.84
C THR A 86 17.37 14.61 -16.43
N LEU A 87 16.41 14.45 -15.51
CA LEU A 87 16.56 14.79 -14.10
C LEU A 87 16.79 13.52 -13.29
N ALA A 88 17.50 13.65 -12.16
CA ALA A 88 17.71 12.52 -11.26
C ALA A 88 16.37 11.90 -10.86
N ALA A 89 16.31 10.58 -11.00
CA ALA A 89 15.15 9.75 -10.75
C ALA A 89 14.93 9.61 -9.23
N GLU A 90 14.70 10.74 -8.53
CA GLU A 90 14.28 10.69 -7.14
C GLU A 90 12.96 9.91 -7.09
N PHE A 91 12.90 8.88 -6.23
CA PHE A 91 11.72 8.04 -6.00
C PHE A 91 11.28 7.17 -7.19
N SER A 92 12.19 6.75 -8.07
CA SER A 92 11.83 5.97 -9.28
C SER A 92 12.04 4.47 -9.16
N ALA A 93 12.61 3.98 -8.06
CA ALA A 93 12.89 2.55 -7.91
C ALA A 93 11.62 1.77 -7.55
N ASN A 94 11.38 0.68 -8.27
CA ASN A 94 10.49 -0.39 -7.84
C ASN A 94 11.00 -0.98 -6.51
N ARG A 95 10.10 -1.55 -5.71
CA ARG A 95 10.44 -2.14 -4.41
C ARG A 95 9.96 -3.58 -4.31
N LEU A 96 10.81 -4.43 -3.77
CA LEU A 96 10.50 -5.81 -3.44
C LEU A 96 10.40 -5.97 -1.92
N TYR A 97 9.35 -6.63 -1.49
CA TYR A 97 9.06 -6.93 -0.10
C TYR A 97 8.90 -8.43 0.07
N MET A 98 9.80 -9.06 0.83
CA MET A 98 9.72 -10.49 1.12
C MET A 98 8.91 -10.72 2.39
N ASN A 99 7.97 -11.66 2.34
CA ASN A 99 7.13 -12.01 3.47
C ASN A 99 7.91 -12.90 4.44
N ARG A 100 7.78 -12.66 5.74
CA ARG A 100 8.39 -13.49 6.79
C ARG A 100 7.53 -14.69 7.19
N GLY A 101 6.53 -15.04 6.39
CA GLY A 101 5.52 -16.07 6.64
C GLY A 101 4.48 -15.78 7.73
N ASN A 102 4.41 -14.54 8.18
CA ASN A 102 3.44 -14.10 9.20
C ASN A 102 2.70 -12.82 8.80
N GLY A 103 2.79 -12.42 7.52
CA GLY A 103 2.17 -11.20 7.00
C GLY A 103 2.92 -9.92 7.36
N TYR A 104 4.16 -10.03 7.82
CA TYR A 104 5.12 -8.95 7.93
C TYR A 104 6.16 -9.07 6.84
N PHE A 105 6.62 -7.93 6.34
CA PHE A 105 7.47 -7.86 5.16
C PHE A 105 8.80 -7.18 5.46
N ASP A 106 9.83 -7.60 4.72
CA ASP A 106 11.15 -6.96 4.66
C ASP A 106 11.40 -6.39 3.27
N GLU A 107 11.76 -5.10 3.21
CA GLU A 107 12.22 -4.49 1.96
C GLU A 107 13.59 -5.05 1.55
N VAL A 108 13.72 -5.44 0.28
CA VAL A 108 14.97 -5.91 -0.30
C VAL A 108 15.50 -4.85 -1.27
N GLU A 109 16.47 -4.05 -0.82
CA GLU A 109 16.99 -2.89 -1.57
C GLU A 109 17.81 -3.25 -2.83
N ASP A 110 18.35 -4.48 -2.91
CA ASP A 110 19.26 -4.93 -3.97
C ASP A 110 18.87 -6.30 -4.57
N ALA A 111 17.57 -6.62 -4.61
CA ALA A 111 17.12 -7.81 -5.32
C ALA A 111 17.47 -7.68 -6.80
N ALA A 112 18.17 -8.68 -7.34
CA ALA A 112 18.83 -8.66 -8.64
C ALA A 112 17.91 -8.17 -9.79
N GLY A 113 18.00 -6.90 -10.16
CA GLY A 113 17.16 -6.29 -11.21
C GLY A 113 15.76 -5.84 -10.75
N ALA A 114 15.36 -6.17 -9.53
CA ALA A 114 14.07 -5.78 -8.94
C ALA A 114 14.01 -4.27 -8.61
N GLY A 115 15.16 -3.61 -8.43
CA GLY A 115 15.26 -2.16 -8.21
C GLY A 115 15.26 -1.32 -9.48
N ASP A 116 14.56 -1.75 -10.53
CA ASP A 116 14.47 -0.99 -11.78
C ASP A 116 13.93 0.43 -11.52
N ARG A 117 14.56 1.41 -12.17
CA ARG A 117 14.30 2.85 -12.01
C ARG A 117 13.61 3.46 -13.24
N GLY A 118 13.19 2.62 -14.18
CA GLY A 118 12.38 3.02 -15.33
C GLY A 118 11.02 3.58 -14.93
N TYR A 119 10.32 4.18 -15.91
CA TYR A 119 8.93 4.58 -15.70
C TYR A 119 8.05 3.36 -15.82
N GLY A 120 7.80 2.67 -14.70
CA GLY A 120 6.99 1.47 -14.66
C GLY A 120 5.49 1.77 -14.79
N MET A 121 4.80 0.95 -15.57
CA MET A 121 3.35 1.04 -15.85
C MET A 121 2.59 -0.23 -15.43
N GLY A 122 3.29 -1.25 -14.94
CA GLY A 122 2.69 -2.51 -14.52
C GLY A 122 3.71 -3.62 -14.35
N VAL A 123 3.30 -4.70 -13.70
CA VAL A 123 4.07 -5.93 -13.54
C VAL A 123 3.15 -7.14 -13.72
N ALA A 124 3.69 -8.21 -14.28
CA ALA A 124 3.11 -9.55 -14.26
C ALA A 124 4.11 -10.52 -13.64
N ALA A 125 3.60 -11.50 -12.89
CA ALA A 125 4.40 -12.56 -12.28
C ALA A 125 3.98 -13.93 -12.83
N GLY A 126 4.95 -14.79 -13.10
CA GLY A 126 4.72 -16.19 -13.47
C GLY A 126 6.02 -16.85 -13.95
N ASP A 127 6.10 -18.17 -13.82
CA ASP A 127 7.18 -18.99 -14.36
C ASP A 127 7.10 -19.00 -15.90
N TYR A 128 7.87 -18.11 -16.53
CA TYR A 128 7.79 -17.84 -17.97
C TYR A 128 8.61 -18.85 -18.77
N ASP A 129 9.77 -19.27 -18.25
CA ASP A 129 10.67 -20.18 -18.94
C ASP A 129 10.56 -21.65 -18.48
N ASN A 130 9.65 -21.91 -17.54
CA ASN A 130 9.33 -23.22 -17.00
C ASN A 130 10.53 -23.86 -16.28
N ASP A 131 11.32 -23.05 -15.57
CA ASP A 131 12.42 -23.50 -14.72
C ASP A 131 11.98 -23.79 -13.26
N GLY A 132 10.77 -23.37 -12.90
CA GLY A 132 10.16 -23.57 -11.58
C GLY A 132 10.33 -22.40 -10.63
N ASP A 133 11.06 -21.36 -11.03
CA ASP A 133 11.17 -20.09 -10.31
C ASP A 133 10.15 -19.08 -10.89
N ILE A 134 9.66 -18.15 -10.07
CA ILE A 134 8.70 -17.14 -10.56
C ILE A 134 9.44 -15.95 -11.18
N ASP A 135 9.17 -15.68 -12.45
CA ASP A 135 9.67 -14.49 -13.13
C ASP A 135 8.77 -13.27 -12.93
N LEU A 136 9.39 -12.09 -12.81
CA LEU A 136 8.73 -10.80 -12.83
C LEU A 136 8.96 -10.08 -14.16
N THR A 137 7.89 -9.82 -14.89
CA THR A 137 7.91 -8.99 -16.11
C THR A 137 7.39 -7.59 -15.81
N VAL A 138 8.27 -6.59 -15.90
CA VAL A 138 7.93 -5.17 -15.67
C VAL A 138 7.72 -4.45 -17.00
N PHE A 139 6.60 -3.75 -17.12
CA PHE A 139 6.29 -2.92 -18.28
C PHE A 139 6.76 -1.49 -18.05
N ASN A 140 7.84 -1.09 -18.73
CA ASN A 140 8.38 0.27 -18.63
C ASN A 140 8.06 1.12 -19.86
N LEU A 141 7.90 2.42 -19.63
CA LEU A 141 7.91 3.41 -20.70
C LEU A 141 9.37 3.69 -21.05
N ASP A 142 9.81 3.10 -22.15
CA ASP A 142 11.03 3.51 -22.81
C ASP A 142 10.75 4.44 -23.98
N ARG A 143 11.60 5.46 -24.06
CA ARG A 143 11.69 6.29 -25.26
C ARG A 143 12.48 5.47 -26.27
N GLN A 144 11.82 4.98 -27.31
CA GLN A 144 12.51 4.44 -28.48
C GLN A 144 13.27 5.62 -29.11
N THR A 145 14.57 5.70 -28.88
CA THR A 145 15.45 6.53 -29.71
C THR A 145 15.90 5.68 -30.87
N ASP A 146 15.52 6.09 -32.08
CA ASP A 146 15.96 5.51 -33.36
C ASP A 146 17.49 5.51 -33.53
#